data_AF-A0A852Z475-F1
#
_entry.id   AF-A0A852Z475-F1
#
_cell.length_a   1.000
_cell.length_b   1.000
_cell.length_c   1.000
_cell.angle_alpha   90.00
_cell.angle_beta   90.00
_cell.angle_gamma   90.00
#
_symmetry.space_group_name_H-M   'P 1'
#
loop_
_entity.id
_entity.type
_entity.pdbx_description
1 polymer ?
#
loop_
_entity_poly.entity_id
_entity_poly.type
_entity_poly.pdbx_seq_one_letter_code
_entity_poly.pdbx_strand_id
1 'polypeptide(L)'
;MSITRPLLSEPEARARTAKALIAGAVALAAWAIYLGASLPPGPHHSWSSTWTGLDNLALTWAGLDGIECIALTTLGVAMLLDRPLLASVTGLLALPVFALDAWFDVMTSLTRGELDAALAMAALAEIPLALLLALIARHEMARAVSALSPT
;
A
#
# COMPACT_ATOMS: atom_id res chain seq x y z
N MET A 1 26.34 23.66 -8.05
CA MET A 1 25.57 22.72 -8.88
C MET A 1 24.54 22.06 -7.97
N SER A 2 23.31 22.57 -7.99
CA SER A 2 22.24 22.25 -7.02
C SER A 2 21.46 21.02 -7.50
N ILE A 3 21.73 19.85 -6.93
CA ILE A 3 21.03 18.60 -7.24
C ILE A 3 20.67 17.93 -5.92
N THR A 4 19.58 18.38 -5.28
CA THR A 4 18.79 17.62 -4.28
C THR A 4 17.63 18.48 -3.77
N ARG A 5 16.79 19.01 -4.67
CA ARG A 5 15.41 19.30 -4.23
C ARG A 5 14.73 17.95 -4.02
N PRO A 6 14.25 17.62 -2.80
CA PRO A 6 13.52 16.38 -2.62
C PRO A 6 12.33 16.40 -3.57
N LEU A 7 12.08 15.32 -4.31
CA LEU A 7 11.08 15.26 -5.38
C LEU A 7 9.68 15.69 -4.94
N LEU A 8 9.38 15.64 -3.64
CA LEU A 8 8.10 16.05 -3.04
C LEU A 8 8.04 17.53 -2.60
N SER A 9 9.12 18.30 -2.77
CA SER A 9 9.16 19.73 -2.41
C SER A 9 8.47 20.63 -3.44
N GLU A 10 8.42 20.20 -4.70
CA GLU A 10 7.70 20.91 -5.75
C GLU A 10 6.19 20.62 -5.64
N PRO A 11 5.32 21.64 -5.57
CA PRO A 11 3.87 21.44 -5.46
C PRO A 11 3.30 20.53 -6.54
N GLU A 12 3.80 20.66 -7.77
CA GLU A 12 3.37 19.85 -8.92
C GLU A 12 3.79 18.38 -8.79
N ALA A 13 5.00 18.11 -8.32
CA ALA A 13 5.49 16.75 -8.14
C ALA A 13 4.73 16.06 -7.00
N ARG A 14 4.47 16.77 -5.90
CA ARG A 14 3.64 16.28 -4.80
C ARG A 14 2.21 15.96 -5.25
N ALA A 15 1.59 16.85 -6.03
CA ALA A 15 0.26 16.61 -6.60
C ALA A 15 0.25 15.41 -7.56
N ARG A 16 1.29 15.22 -8.37
CA ARG A 16 1.45 14.04 -9.23
C ARG A 16 1.58 12.76 -8.42
N THR A 17 2.42 12.75 -7.37
CA THR A 17 2.53 11.60 -6.46
C THR A 17 1.19 11.27 -5.81
N ALA A 18 0.46 12.28 -5.32
CA ALA A 18 -0.84 12.09 -4.70
C ALA A 18 -1.87 11.47 -5.67
N LYS A 19 -1.91 11.96 -6.92
CA LYS A 19 -2.75 11.38 -7.98
C LYS A 19 -2.32 9.96 -8.35
N ALA A 20 -1.02 9.68 -8.39
CA ALA A 20 -0.49 8.35 -8.65
C ALA A 20 -0.88 7.35 -7.56
N LEU A 21 -0.86 7.76 -6.28
CA LEU A 21 -1.33 6.92 -5.17
C LEU A 21 -2.83 6.60 -5.29
N ILE A 22 -3.66 7.58 -5.61
CA ILE A 22 -5.10 7.38 -5.83
C ILE A 22 -5.35 6.48 -7.04
N ALA A 23 -4.62 6.69 -8.14
CA ALA A 23 -4.70 5.81 -9.30
C ALA A 23 -4.24 4.38 -8.98
N GLY A 24 -3.19 4.24 -8.16
CA GLY A 24 -2.73 2.95 -7.62
C GLY A 24 -3.81 2.25 -6.80
N ALA A 25 -4.52 2.97 -5.94
CA ALA A 25 -5.65 2.43 -5.18
C ALA A 25 -6.78 1.91 -6.10
N VAL A 26 -7.09 2.65 -7.16
CA VAL A 26 -8.11 2.21 -8.15
C VAL A 26 -7.64 0.99 -8.93
N ALA A 27 -6.37 0.94 -9.32
CA ALA A 27 -5.79 -0.20 -10.02
C ALA A 27 -5.77 -1.45 -9.12
N LEU A 28 -5.38 -1.30 -7.85
CA LEU A 28 -5.40 -2.36 -6.85
C LEU A 28 -6.82 -2.88 -6.62
N ALA A 29 -7.80 -2.00 -6.43
CA ALA A 29 -9.20 -2.41 -6.28
C ALA A 29 -9.71 -3.19 -7.50
N ALA A 30 -9.36 -2.75 -8.71
CA ALA A 30 -9.73 -3.46 -9.93
C ALA A 30 -9.06 -4.84 -10.02
N TRP A 31 -7.79 -4.93 -9.60
CA TRP A 31 -7.04 -6.18 -9.54
C TRP A 31 -7.66 -7.17 -8.53
N ALA A 32 -7.95 -6.71 -7.31
CA ALA A 32 -8.59 -7.50 -6.27
C ALA A 32 -9.97 -8.04 -6.71
N ILE A 33 -10.78 -7.21 -7.39
CA ILE A 33 -12.06 -7.65 -7.96
C ILE A 33 -11.86 -8.71 -9.04
N TYR A 34 -10.87 -8.52 -9.92
CA TYR A 34 -10.55 -9.49 -10.97
C TYR A 34 -10.10 -10.83 -10.40
N LEU A 35 -9.21 -10.83 -9.40
CA LEU A 35 -8.77 -12.05 -8.70
C LEU A 35 -9.94 -12.73 -7.99
N GLY A 36 -10.75 -11.96 -7.25
CA GLY A 36 -11.95 -12.45 -6.59
C GLY A 36 -12.94 -13.13 -7.54
N ALA A 37 -13.10 -12.59 -8.76
CA ALA A 37 -13.97 -13.16 -9.79
C ALA A 37 -13.35 -14.37 -10.52
N SER A 38 -12.02 -14.50 -10.52
CA SER A 38 -11.29 -15.54 -11.24
C SER A 38 -11.00 -16.78 -10.38
N LEU A 39 -11.19 -16.68 -9.06
CA LEU A 39 -11.01 -17.79 -8.12
C LEU A 39 -12.15 -18.83 -8.28
N PRO A 40 -11.84 -20.11 -8.55
CA PRO A 40 -12.85 -21.16 -8.61
C PRO A 40 -13.60 -21.28 -7.27
N PRO A 41 -14.92 -21.44 -7.27
CA PRO A 41 -15.67 -21.74 -6.06
C PRO A 41 -15.31 -23.15 -5.58
N GLY A 42 -14.36 -23.28 -4.66
CA GLY A 42 -13.92 -24.59 -4.16
C GLY A 42 -13.20 -24.53 -2.81
N PRO A 43 -13.32 -25.59 -1.98
CA PRO A 43 -12.67 -25.67 -0.68
C PRO A 43 -11.19 -26.05 -0.86
N HIS A 44 -10.35 -25.12 -1.32
CA HIS A 44 -8.92 -25.38 -1.54
C HIS A 44 -7.98 -24.71 -0.54
N HIS A 45 -8.51 -23.93 0.41
CA HIS A 45 -7.68 -23.25 1.40
C HIS A 45 -7.54 -24.10 2.67
N SER A 46 -6.82 -25.22 2.57
CA SER A 46 -6.54 -26.13 3.68
C SER A 46 -5.33 -25.71 4.53
N TRP A 47 -5.01 -24.42 4.61
CA TRP A 47 -4.21 -23.93 5.73
C TRP A 47 -5.12 -23.91 6.94
N SER A 48 -4.71 -24.59 8.01
CA SER A 48 -5.59 -24.82 9.14
C SER A 48 -6.09 -23.47 9.68
N SER A 49 -7.41 -23.30 9.65
CA SER A 49 -8.18 -22.26 10.35
C SER A 49 -7.81 -22.12 11.82
N THR A 50 -7.05 -23.09 12.36
CA THR A 50 -6.44 -23.15 13.68
C THR A 50 -5.37 -22.08 13.94
N TRP A 51 -4.71 -21.50 12.91
CA TRP A 51 -3.61 -20.54 13.14
C TRP A 51 -4.01 -19.07 13.02
N THR A 52 -4.96 -18.73 12.14
CA THR A 52 -5.41 -17.34 11.93
C THR A 52 -6.75 -17.04 12.60
N GLY A 53 -7.53 -18.08 12.98
CA GLY A 53 -8.89 -17.91 13.49
C GLY A 53 -9.87 -17.32 12.46
N LEU A 54 -9.49 -17.28 11.18
CA LEU A 54 -10.29 -16.75 10.08
C LEU A 54 -10.72 -17.92 9.19
N ASP A 55 -12.02 -18.22 9.25
CA ASP A 55 -12.66 -19.35 8.58
C ASP A 55 -12.64 -19.22 7.03
N ASN A 56 -12.24 -18.06 6.52
CA ASN A 56 -12.29 -17.70 5.11
C ASN A 56 -11.05 -16.88 4.69
N LEU A 57 -10.05 -17.57 4.13
CA LEU A 57 -8.83 -16.96 3.61
C LEU A 57 -9.09 -15.88 2.54
N ALA A 58 -10.15 -16.05 1.73
CA ALA A 58 -10.51 -15.08 0.70
C ALA A 58 -11.01 -13.76 1.30
N LEU A 59 -11.67 -13.81 2.48
CA LEU A 59 -12.05 -12.60 3.20
C LEU A 59 -10.82 -11.90 3.79
N THR A 60 -9.79 -12.66 4.18
CA THR A 60 -8.51 -12.10 4.63
C THR A 60 -7.79 -11.35 3.50
N TRP A 61 -7.68 -11.94 2.30
CA TRP A 61 -7.13 -11.28 1.11
C TRP A 61 -7.89 -9.99 0.78
N ALA A 62 -9.20 -10.09 0.58
CA ALA A 62 -10.02 -8.92 0.26
C ALA A 62 -9.98 -7.84 1.35
N GLY A 63 -9.82 -8.24 2.62
CA GLY A 63 -9.65 -7.31 3.74
C GLY A 63 -8.33 -6.56 3.68
N LEU A 64 -7.23 -7.25 3.34
CA LEU A 64 -5.90 -6.66 3.24
C LEU A 64 -5.81 -5.68 2.05
N ASP A 65 -6.23 -6.13 0.86
CA ASP A 65 -6.40 -5.29 -0.35
C ASP A 65 -7.24 -4.04 -0.06
N GLY A 66 -8.33 -4.21 0.70
CA GLY A 66 -9.23 -3.13 1.08
C GLY A 66 -8.54 -2.09 1.96
N ILE A 67 -7.75 -2.53 2.95
CA ILE A 67 -6.98 -1.63 3.82
C ILE A 67 -5.93 -0.87 3.00
N GLU A 68 -5.25 -1.53 2.06
CA GLU A 68 -4.29 -0.88 1.16
C GLU A 68 -4.93 0.18 0.27
N CYS A 69 -6.08 -0.14 -0.35
CA CYS A 69 -6.85 0.81 -1.14
C CYS A 69 -7.25 2.04 -0.32
N ILE A 70 -7.72 1.84 0.91
CA ILE A 70 -8.07 2.92 1.84
C ILE A 70 -6.83 3.74 2.20
N ALA A 71 -5.71 3.08 2.50
CA ALA A 71 -4.47 3.73 2.88
C ALA A 71 -3.90 4.62 1.75
N LEU A 72 -3.81 4.10 0.53
CA LEU A 72 -3.35 4.83 -0.65
C LEU A 72 -4.27 6.02 -0.98
N THR A 73 -5.60 5.79 -0.92
CA THR A 73 -6.59 6.85 -1.18
C THR A 73 -6.49 7.94 -0.11
N THR A 74 -6.46 7.56 1.17
CA THR A 74 -6.36 8.49 2.30
C THR A 74 -5.08 9.30 2.23
N LEU A 75 -3.95 8.65 1.92
CA LEU A 75 -2.67 9.33 1.77
C LEU A 75 -2.70 10.33 0.62
N GLY A 76 -3.15 9.92 -0.57
CA GLY A 76 -3.26 10.80 -1.73
C GLY A 76 -4.17 12.00 -1.48
N VAL A 77 -5.34 11.78 -0.86
CA VAL A 77 -6.27 12.85 -0.50
C VAL A 77 -5.65 13.78 0.56
N ALA A 78 -5.01 13.25 1.60
CA ALA A 78 -4.33 14.05 2.62
C ALA A 78 -3.22 14.91 2.02
N MET A 79 -2.49 14.38 1.03
CA MET A 79 -1.50 15.15 0.28
C MET A 79 -2.15 16.28 -0.54
N LEU A 80 -3.23 16.01 -1.28
CA LEU A 80 -3.94 17.02 -2.07
C LEU A 80 -4.57 18.13 -1.21
N LEU A 81 -5.06 17.78 -0.02
CA LEU A 81 -5.66 18.72 0.95
C LEU A 81 -4.64 19.45 1.83
N ASP A 82 -3.35 19.26 1.55
CA ASP A 82 -2.23 19.80 2.32
C ASP A 82 -2.30 19.54 3.84
N ARG A 83 -2.58 18.29 4.21
CA ARG A 83 -2.64 17.83 5.60
C ARG A 83 -1.38 17.00 5.95
N PRO A 84 -0.22 17.64 6.23
CA PRO A 84 1.06 16.93 6.37
C PRO A 84 1.07 15.92 7.53
N LEU A 85 0.44 16.23 8.66
CA LEU A 85 0.37 15.29 9.78
C LEU A 85 -0.45 14.03 9.42
N LEU A 86 -1.61 14.21 8.78
CA LEU A 86 -2.46 13.09 8.35
C LEU A 86 -1.75 12.25 7.29
N ALA A 87 -1.11 12.88 6.30
CA ALA A 87 -0.32 12.19 5.29
C ALA A 87 0.85 11.41 5.90
N SER A 88 1.52 11.99 6.90
CA SER A 88 2.62 11.32 7.59
C SER A 88 2.16 10.06 8.34
N VAL A 89 1.13 10.19 9.18
CA VAL A 89 0.59 9.06 9.96
C VAL A 89 0.05 7.97 9.03
N THR A 90 -0.69 8.36 7.99
CA THR A 90 -1.24 7.40 7.03
C THR A 90 -0.12 6.64 6.31
N GLY A 91 0.91 7.32 5.80
CA GLY A 91 2.04 6.66 5.14
C GLY A 91 2.81 5.72 6.08
N LEU A 92 2.97 6.10 7.36
CA LEU A 92 3.65 5.28 8.36
C LEU A 92 2.86 4.00 8.68
N LEU A 93 1.54 4.10 8.80
CA LEU A 93 0.66 2.96 9.06
C LEU A 93 0.48 2.06 7.84
N ALA A 94 0.52 2.63 6.63
CA ALA A 94 0.37 1.90 5.37
C ALA A 94 1.58 1.01 5.06
N LEU A 95 2.79 1.46 5.39
CA LEU A 95 4.03 0.72 5.11
C LEU A 95 4.00 -0.75 5.56
N PRO A 96 3.69 -1.09 6.83
CA PRO A 96 3.65 -2.48 7.25
C PRO A 96 2.51 -3.27 6.61
N VAL A 97 1.44 -2.61 6.15
CA VAL A 97 0.33 -3.29 5.45
C VAL A 97 0.82 -3.88 4.13
N PHE A 98 1.51 -3.09 3.30
CA PHE A 98 2.11 -3.57 2.04
C PHE A 98 3.18 -4.64 2.24
N ALA A 99 3.95 -4.56 3.32
CA ALA A 99 4.92 -5.61 3.65
C ALA A 99 4.25 -6.91 4.11
N LEU A 100 3.12 -6.80 4.82
CA LEU A 100 2.32 -7.94 5.24
C LEU A 100 1.61 -8.60 4.06
N ASP A 101 1.12 -7.82 3.11
CA ASP A 101 0.50 -8.30 1.87
C ASP A 101 1.47 -9.16 1.05
N ALA A 102 2.65 -8.61 0.76
CA ALA A 102 3.74 -9.33 0.10
C ALA A 102 4.12 -10.64 0.79
N TRP A 103 4.21 -10.61 2.12
CA TRP A 103 4.49 -11.80 2.91
C TRP A 103 3.34 -12.81 2.82
N PHE A 104 2.10 -12.35 2.89
CA PHE A 104 0.92 -13.20 2.87
C PHE A 104 0.79 -13.92 1.53
N ASP A 105 0.94 -13.22 0.41
CA ASP A 105 0.85 -13.79 -0.94
C ASP A 105 1.93 -14.86 -1.19
N VAL A 106 3.16 -14.60 -0.77
CA VAL A 106 4.24 -15.59 -0.88
C VAL A 106 3.96 -16.83 -0.03
N MET A 107 3.48 -16.65 1.21
CA MET A 107 3.22 -17.75 2.13
C MET A 107 1.99 -18.59 1.77
N THR A 108 1.04 -17.99 1.06
CA THR A 108 -0.23 -18.64 0.68
C THR A 108 -0.25 -19.17 -0.76
N SER A 109 0.82 -18.94 -1.52
CA SER A 109 1.02 -19.52 -2.86
C SER A 109 0.99 -21.05 -2.83
N LEU A 110 0.13 -21.68 -3.62
CA LEU A 110 -0.06 -23.14 -3.67
C LEU A 110 0.66 -23.77 -4.86
N THR A 111 0.85 -23.01 -5.93
CA THR A 111 1.52 -23.44 -7.16
C THR A 111 2.80 -22.64 -7.42
N ARG A 112 3.68 -23.19 -8.26
CA ARG A 112 4.89 -22.47 -8.69
C ARG A 112 4.57 -21.18 -9.45
N GLY A 113 3.49 -21.18 -10.24
CA GLY A 113 3.07 -20.00 -10.99
C GLY A 113 2.57 -18.87 -10.08
N GLU A 114 1.79 -19.21 -9.05
CA GLU A 114 1.36 -18.26 -8.01
C GLU A 114 2.57 -17.70 -7.25
N LEU A 115 3.52 -18.56 -6.87
CA LEU A 115 4.74 -18.11 -6.18
C LEU A 115 5.58 -17.18 -7.04
N ASP A 116 5.80 -17.49 -8.31
CA ASP A 116 6.57 -16.64 -9.22
C ASP A 116 5.86 -15.28 -9.41
N ALA A 117 4.53 -15.26 -9.46
CA ALA A 117 3.73 -14.03 -9.52
C ALA A 117 3.80 -13.21 -8.21
N ALA A 118 3.65 -13.85 -7.05
CA ALA A 118 3.75 -13.22 -5.73
C ALA A 118 5.14 -12.60 -5.52
N LEU A 119 6.21 -13.31 -5.88
CA LEU A 119 7.58 -12.78 -5.81
C LEU A 119 7.79 -11.58 -6.74
N ALA A 120 7.20 -11.61 -7.94
CA ALA A 120 7.26 -10.49 -8.87
C ALA A 120 6.50 -9.26 -8.34
N MET A 121 5.30 -9.45 -7.80
CA MET A 121 4.49 -8.39 -7.17
C MET A 121 5.21 -7.78 -5.95
N ALA A 122 5.72 -8.62 -5.05
CA ALA A 122 6.51 -8.18 -3.91
C ALA A 122 7.71 -7.33 -4.32
N ALA A 123 8.50 -7.80 -5.30
CA ALA A 123 9.72 -7.13 -5.71
C ALA A 123 9.49 -5.84 -6.53
N LEU A 124 8.42 -5.78 -7.33
CA LEU A 124 8.19 -4.71 -8.29
C LEU A 124 7.12 -3.70 -7.86
N ALA A 125 6.21 -4.09 -6.95
CA ALA A 125 5.09 -3.28 -6.51
C ALA A 125 5.10 -3.05 -5.00
N GLU A 126 4.82 -4.07 -4.18
CA GLU A 126 4.55 -3.90 -2.75
C GLU A 126 5.75 -3.36 -1.97
N ILE A 127 6.94 -3.96 -2.10
CA ILE A 127 8.12 -3.50 -1.36
C ILE A 127 8.59 -2.11 -1.83
N PRO A 128 8.70 -1.82 -3.14
CA PRO A 128 8.98 -0.46 -3.61
C PRO A 128 7.94 0.56 -3.11
N LEU A 129 6.67 0.20 -3.09
CA LEU A 129 5.59 1.07 -2.61
C LEU A 129 5.68 1.29 -1.10
N ALA A 130 5.95 0.25 -0.30
CA ALA A 130 6.20 0.36 1.13
C ALA A 130 7.35 1.32 1.45
N LEU A 131 8.44 1.25 0.68
CA LEU A 131 9.56 2.19 0.80
C LEU A 131 9.16 3.63 0.43
N LEU A 132 8.38 3.80 -0.65
CA LEU A 132 7.84 5.11 -1.03
C LEU A 132 6.96 5.71 0.08
N LEU A 133 6.09 4.88 0.69
CA LEU A 133 5.25 5.29 1.82
C LEU A 133 6.09 5.73 3.02
N ALA A 134 7.20 5.04 3.33
CA ALA A 134 8.15 5.46 4.35
C ALA A 134 8.76 6.84 4.06
N LEU A 135 9.17 7.06 2.81
CA LEU A 135 9.79 8.31 2.39
C LEU A 135 8.80 9.48 2.44
N ILE A 136 7.56 9.26 2.00
CA ILE A 136 6.47 10.24 2.11
C ILE A 136 6.19 10.53 3.59
N ALA A 137 6.06 9.49 4.42
CA ALA A 137 5.76 9.66 5.84
C ALA A 137 6.80 10.52 6.56
N ARG A 138 8.07 10.27 6.29
CA ARG A 138 9.20 11.05 6.81
C ARG A 138 9.18 12.49 6.32
N HIS A 139 8.94 12.69 5.03
CA HIS A 139 8.89 14.03 4.42
C HIS A 139 7.74 14.87 4.98
N GLU A 140 6.54 14.32 5.03
CA GLU A 140 5.36 15.03 5.54
C GLU A 140 5.44 15.28 7.05
N MET A 141 6.10 14.40 7.83
CA MET A 141 6.41 14.67 9.24
C MET A 141 7.29 15.91 9.40
N ALA A 142 8.36 16.01 8.61
CA ALA A 142 9.23 17.18 8.65
C ALA A 142 8.47 18.47 8.33
N ARG A 143 7.57 18.44 7.33
CA ARG A 143 6.68 19.56 6.99
C ARG A 143 5.74 19.93 8.14
N ALA A 144 5.13 18.92 8.79
CA ALA A 144 4.24 19.14 9.91
C ALA A 144 4.97 19.80 11.09
N VAL A 145 6.18 19.35 11.41
CA VAL A 145 7.01 19.94 12.48
C VAL A 145 7.37 21.38 12.16
N SER A 146 7.83 21.68 10.94
CA SER A 146 8.17 23.05 10.54
C SER A 146 6.98 24.01 10.61
N ALA A 147 5.75 23.54 10.33
CA ALA A 147 4.55 24.35 10.45
C ALA A 147 4.15 24.66 11.91
N LEU A 148 4.56 23.80 12.86
CA LEU A 148 4.27 23.95 14.29
C LEU A 148 5.32 24.78 15.03
N SER A 149 6.50 24.98 14.45
CA SER A 149 7.59 25.80 15.01
C SER A 149 7.81 27.08 14.19
N PRO A 150 6.90 28.08 14.26
CA PRO A 150 7.12 29.36 13.61
C PRO A 150 8.27 30.10 14.31
N THR A 151 9.44 30.16 13.67
CA THR A 151 10.56 31.02 14.05
C THR A 151 10.32 32.45 13.59
#